data_AF-X0S9V8-F1
#
_entry.id   AF-X0S9V8-F1
#
_cell.length_a   1.000
_cell.length_b   1.000
_cell.length_c   1.000
_cell.angle_alpha   90.00
_cell.angle_beta   90.00
_cell.angle_gamma   90.00
#
_symmetry.space_group_name_H-M   'P 1'
#
loop_
_entity.id
_entity.type
_entity.pdbx_description
1 polymer ?
#
loop_
_entity_poly.entity_id
_entity_poly.type
_entity_poly.pdbx_seq_one_letter_code
_entity_poly.pdbx_strand_id
1 'polypeptide(L)'
;MATNQTGWETREVRIVNWTDERGRKYKSRIPDGARDEDAHMGILIGPPSVADALGWPEPLATRLHNNLFDRGLFTAEIVRKSPQALQAVIRATFKIDVHILMDAYVKAGMELYIDDNEREN
;
A
#
# COMPACT_ATOMS: atom_id res chain seq x y z
N MET A 1 44.35 -29.11 -17.93
CA MET A 1 43.85 -27.76 -18.25
C MET A 1 42.35 -27.79 -18.05
N ALA A 2 41.83 -27.19 -16.97
CA ALA A 2 40.41 -27.20 -16.65
C ALA A 2 39.86 -25.79 -16.82
N THR A 3 39.04 -25.60 -17.86
CA THR A 3 38.31 -24.36 -18.14
C THR A 3 37.03 -24.36 -17.33
N ASN A 4 37.07 -23.81 -16.11
CA ASN A 4 35.85 -23.43 -15.39
C ASN A 4 35.42 -22.04 -15.89
N GLN A 5 34.65 -22.02 -16.98
CA GLN A 5 33.88 -20.85 -17.39
C GLN A 5 32.46 -20.98 -16.83
N THR A 6 32.30 -20.74 -15.54
CA THR A 6 31.00 -20.35 -14.97
C THR A 6 30.98 -18.83 -14.88
N GLY A 7 30.80 -18.20 -16.03
CA GLY A 7 30.59 -16.75 -16.18
C GLY A 7 29.21 -16.32 -15.69
N TRP A 8 28.91 -16.58 -14.42
CA TRP A 8 27.87 -15.84 -13.71
C TRP A 8 28.52 -14.53 -13.26
N GLU A 9 28.77 -13.62 -14.20
CA GLU A 9 29.00 -12.23 -13.84
C GLU A 9 27.89 -11.86 -12.87
N THR A 10 28.30 -11.43 -11.68
CA THR A 10 27.38 -10.95 -10.65
C THR A 10 26.69 -9.75 -11.28
N ARG A 11 25.57 -9.96 -11.96
CA ARG A 11 24.76 -8.88 -12.52
C ARG A 11 24.46 -7.98 -11.33
N GLU A 12 25.08 -6.82 -11.30
CA GLU A 12 24.80 -5.83 -10.26
C GLU A 12 23.30 -5.56 -10.32
N VAL A 13 22.65 -5.65 -9.16
CA VAL A 13 21.22 -5.44 -9.00
C VAL A 13 21.01 -4.24 -8.10
N ARG A 14 20.13 -3.35 -8.52
CA ARG A 14 19.74 -2.16 -7.77
C ARG A 14 18.29 -2.21 -7.37
N ILE A 15 17.98 -1.45 -6.31
CA ILE A 15 16.65 -1.34 -5.75
C ILE A 15 16.02 -0.05 -6.30
N VAL A 16 14.83 -0.18 -6.88
CA VAL A 16 14.06 0.94 -7.41
C VAL A 16 12.68 0.97 -6.78
N ASN A 17 12.26 2.18 -6.39
CA ASN A 17 10.90 2.44 -5.96
C ASN A 17 10.08 2.90 -7.17
N TRP A 18 8.85 2.43 -7.29
CA TRP A 18 7.92 2.84 -8.34
C TRP A 18 6.50 2.89 -7.79
N THR A 19 5.57 3.49 -8.54
CA THR A 19 4.16 3.59 -8.17
C THR A 19 3.31 3.07 -9.32
N ASP A 20 2.30 2.27 -9.01
CA ASP A 20 1.37 1.75 -10.01
C ASP A 20 0.28 2.78 -10.40
N GLU A 21 -0.59 2.39 -11.33
CA GLU A 21 -1.73 3.20 -11.77
C GLU A 21 -2.78 3.47 -10.66
N ARG A 22 -2.80 2.66 -9.59
CA ARG A 22 -3.68 2.81 -8.42
C ARG A 22 -3.08 3.73 -7.35
N GLY A 23 -1.86 4.24 -7.55
CA GLY A 23 -1.16 5.09 -6.60
C GLY A 23 -0.47 4.32 -5.47
N ARG A 24 -0.25 3.02 -5.64
CA ARG A 24 0.42 2.15 -4.67
C ARG A 24 1.91 2.13 -4.88
N LYS A 25 2.67 2.34 -3.80
CA LYS A 25 4.13 2.35 -3.79
C LYS A 25 4.69 0.92 -3.74
N TYR A 26 5.64 0.64 -4.59
CA TYR A 26 6.33 -0.64 -4.68
C TYR A 26 7.83 -0.45 -4.71
N LYS A 27 8.53 -1.53 -4.35
CA LYS A 27 9.98 -1.62 -4.37
C LYS A 27 10.38 -2.91 -5.08
N SER A 28 11.20 -2.80 -6.11
CA SER A 28 11.67 -3.94 -6.89
C SER A 28 13.19 -3.97 -6.96
N ARG A 29 13.77 -5.17 -7.12
CA ARG A 29 15.14 -5.34 -7.60
C ARG A 29 15.13 -5.49 -9.11
N ILE A 30 15.95 -4.69 -9.78
CA ILE A 30 16.20 -4.80 -11.22
C ILE A 30 17.70 -4.86 -11.50
N PRO A 31 18.11 -5.44 -12.64
CA PRO A 31 19.50 -5.36 -13.10
C PRO A 31 19.95 -3.90 -13.25
N ASP A 32 21.22 -3.60 -13.01
CA ASP A 32 21.72 -2.23 -13.06
C ASP A 32 21.58 -1.57 -14.44
N GLY A 33 21.69 -2.37 -15.51
CA GLY A 33 21.46 -1.91 -16.88
C GLY A 33 19.99 -1.77 -17.30
N ALA A 34 19.03 -2.15 -16.46
CA ALA A 34 17.61 -1.99 -16.75
C ALA A 34 17.12 -0.57 -16.43
N ARG A 35 16.14 -0.08 -17.18
CA ARG A 35 15.57 1.25 -16.97
C ARG A 35 14.62 1.22 -15.76
N ASP A 36 14.47 2.36 -15.08
CA ASP A 36 13.55 2.49 -13.94
C ASP A 36 12.09 2.20 -14.32
N GLU A 37 11.71 2.51 -15.56
CA GLU A 37 10.39 2.20 -16.13
C GLU A 37 10.08 0.70 -16.08
N ASP A 38 11.11 -0.14 -16.20
CA ASP A 38 11.01 -1.59 -16.20
C ASP A 38 10.97 -2.16 -14.76
N ALA A 39 10.93 -1.31 -13.71
CA ALA A 39 10.91 -1.73 -12.31
C ALA A 39 9.72 -2.64 -11.94
N HIS A 40 8.59 -2.50 -12.64
CA HIS A 40 7.42 -3.36 -12.47
C HIS A 40 7.67 -4.81 -12.94
N MET A 41 8.65 -5.03 -13.82
CA MET A 41 9.08 -6.36 -14.29
C MET A 41 10.15 -6.99 -13.40
N GLY A 42 10.64 -6.25 -12.41
CA GLY A 42 11.67 -6.70 -11.47
C GLY A 42 11.16 -7.67 -10.41
N ILE A 43 12.07 -8.10 -9.55
CA ILE A 43 11.71 -8.92 -8.38
C ILE A 43 11.12 -8.01 -7.31
N LEU A 44 9.81 -8.16 -7.05
CA LEU A 44 9.10 -7.38 -6.04
C LEU A 44 9.62 -7.69 -4.63
N ILE A 45 9.98 -6.64 -3.88
CA ILE A 45 10.46 -6.74 -2.49
C ILE A 45 9.30 -6.53 -1.49
N GLY A 46 8.29 -5.74 -1.84
CA GLY A 46 7.06 -5.56 -1.04
C GLY A 46 6.21 -4.39 -1.51
N PRO A 47 5.21 -3.94 -0.71
CA PRO A 47 4.56 -4.56 0.46
C PRO A 47 3.76 -5.82 0.11
N PRO A 48 3.35 -6.64 1.11
CA PRO A 48 2.54 -7.83 0.84
C PRO A 48 1.15 -7.44 0.34
N SER A 49 0.55 -8.27 -0.53
CA SER A 49 -0.77 -8.05 -1.15
C SER A 49 -1.97 -8.17 -0.19
N VAL A 50 -1.74 -7.98 1.12
CA VAL A 50 -2.78 -8.06 2.16
C VAL A 50 -3.89 -7.06 1.90
N ALA A 51 -3.57 -5.89 1.34
CA ALA A 51 -4.56 -4.88 0.98
C ALA A 51 -5.62 -5.40 0.00
N ASP A 52 -5.25 -6.24 -0.97
CA ASP A 52 -6.19 -6.84 -1.92
C ASP A 52 -6.94 -8.02 -1.32
N ALA A 53 -6.30 -8.80 -0.44
CA ALA A 53 -6.91 -9.96 0.22
C ALA A 53 -8.06 -9.58 1.18
N LEU A 54 -8.07 -8.34 1.68
CA LEU A 54 -9.09 -7.85 2.62
C LEU A 54 -10.39 -7.42 1.93
N GLY A 55 -10.42 -7.32 0.59
CA GLY A 55 -11.61 -6.90 -0.15
C GLY A 55 -12.09 -5.49 0.18
N TRP A 56 -11.19 -4.62 0.66
CA TRP A 56 -11.51 -3.25 1.02
C TRP A 56 -11.71 -2.35 -0.20
N PRO A 57 -12.45 -1.23 -0.07
CA PRO A 57 -12.53 -0.22 -1.12
C PRO A 57 -11.14 0.27 -1.54
N GLU A 58 -10.93 0.50 -2.84
CA GLU A 58 -9.64 0.90 -3.42
C GLU A 58 -8.92 2.02 -2.66
N PRO A 59 -9.56 3.13 -2.26
CA PRO A 59 -8.86 4.20 -1.55
C PRO A 59 -8.31 3.77 -0.20
N LEU A 60 -8.98 2.82 0.46
CA LEU A 60 -8.57 2.29 1.76
C LEU A 60 -7.44 1.25 1.59
N ALA A 61 -7.59 0.36 0.61
CA ALA A 61 -6.57 -0.63 0.28
C ALA A 61 -5.24 0.02 -0.13
N THR A 62 -5.29 1.04 -0.99
CA THR A 62 -4.11 1.83 -1.39
C THR A 62 -3.48 2.57 -0.21
N ARG A 63 -4.30 3.14 0.70
CA ARG A 63 -3.79 3.77 1.94
C ARG A 63 -3.08 2.77 2.85
N LEU A 64 -3.66 1.58 3.05
CA LEU A 64 -3.04 0.53 3.85
C LEU A 64 -1.68 0.13 3.25
N HIS A 65 -1.68 -0.14 1.94
CA HIS A 65 -0.50 -0.51 1.18
C HIS A 65 0.64 0.51 1.31
N ASN A 66 0.33 1.79 1.11
CA ASN A 66 1.31 2.87 1.21
C ASN A 66 1.83 3.04 2.65
N ASN A 67 0.96 2.86 3.66
CA ASN A 67 1.40 2.91 5.06
C ASN A 67 2.34 1.75 5.43
N LEU A 68 2.15 0.55 4.85
CA LEU A 68 3.08 -0.57 4.98
C LEU A 68 4.42 -0.25 4.31
N PHE A 69 4.37 0.30 3.09
CA PHE A 69 5.55 0.69 2.32
C PHE A 69 6.42 1.71 3.07
N ASP A 70 5.81 2.80 3.54
CA ASP A 70 6.50 3.91 4.18
C ASP A 70 7.16 3.52 5.51
N ARG A 71 6.76 2.36 6.09
CA ARG A 71 7.35 1.81 7.31
C ARG A 71 8.28 0.62 7.08
N GLY A 72 8.57 0.29 5.83
CA GLY A 72 9.47 -0.83 5.50
C GLY A 72 8.90 -2.22 5.81
N LEU A 73 7.57 -2.33 5.96
CA LEU A 73 6.90 -3.59 6.27
C LEU A 73 6.64 -4.37 4.97
N PHE A 74 7.74 -4.79 4.33
CA PHE A 74 7.70 -5.33 2.97
C PHE A 74 7.31 -6.81 2.87
N THR A 75 7.46 -7.59 3.95
CA THR A 75 7.17 -9.03 3.95
C THR A 75 6.25 -9.41 5.12
N ALA A 76 5.51 -10.50 4.96
CA ALA A 76 4.66 -11.04 6.03
C ALA A 76 5.46 -11.41 7.29
N GLU A 77 6.71 -11.85 7.13
CA GLU A 77 7.59 -12.13 8.27
C GLU A 77 7.92 -10.88 9.08
N ILE A 78 8.27 -9.77 8.40
CA ILE A 78 8.56 -8.49 9.06
C ILE A 78 7.30 -7.99 9.77
N VAL A 79 6.14 -8.03 9.09
CA VAL A 79 4.85 -7.64 9.68
C VAL A 79 4.57 -8.44 10.95
N ARG A 80 4.75 -9.77 10.92
CA ARG A 80 4.51 -10.66 12.07
C ARG A 80 5.44 -10.37 13.24
N LYS A 81 6.69 -9.99 12.97
CA LYS A 81 7.69 -9.66 14.00
C LYS A 81 7.54 -8.24 14.56
N SER A 82 6.68 -7.40 13.98
CA SER A 82 6.55 -5.99 14.35
C SER A 82 5.09 -5.58 14.63
N PRO A 83 4.45 -6.16 15.66
CA PRO A 83 3.03 -5.92 15.94
C PRO A 83 2.72 -4.45 16.26
N GLN A 84 3.63 -3.72 16.91
CA GLN A 84 3.46 -2.28 17.18
C GLN A 84 3.46 -1.45 15.88
N ALA A 85 4.34 -1.80 14.93
CA ALA A 85 4.39 -1.13 13.64
C ALA A 85 3.12 -1.41 12.81
N LEU A 86 2.62 -2.64 12.85
CA LEU A 86 1.35 -3.01 12.23
C LEU A 86 0.17 -2.25 12.84
N GLN A 87 0.09 -2.15 14.17
CA GLN A 87 -0.96 -1.36 14.82
C GLN A 87 -0.91 0.11 14.41
N ALA A 88 0.29 0.69 14.29
CA ALA A 88 0.45 2.06 13.82
C ALA A 88 -0.01 2.24 12.36
N VAL A 89 0.28 1.26 11.48
CA VAL A 89 -0.22 1.23 10.10
C VAL A 89 -1.75 1.21 10.06
N ILE A 90 -2.37 0.31 10.83
CA ILE A 90 -3.83 0.17 10.87
C ILE A 90 -4.44 1.50 11.33
N ARG A 91 -3.96 2.06 12.45
CA ARG A 91 -4.45 3.35 12.95
C ARG A 91 -4.29 4.47 11.92
N ALA A 92 -3.14 4.57 11.26
CA ALA A 92 -2.90 5.60 10.24
C ALA A 92 -3.82 5.44 9.02
N THR A 93 -4.12 4.20 8.63
CA THR A 93 -5.01 3.90 7.51
C THR A 93 -6.44 4.41 7.76
N PHE A 94 -6.95 4.21 8.98
CA PHE A 94 -8.32 4.57 9.37
C PHE A 94 -8.48 5.97 9.98
N LYS A 95 -7.38 6.67 10.34
CA LYS A 95 -7.45 7.97 11.04
C LYS A 95 -8.19 9.05 10.24
N ILE A 96 -8.15 8.97 8.91
CA ILE A 96 -8.87 9.91 8.02
C ILE A 96 -10.35 9.53 7.90
N ASP A 97 -10.70 8.25 7.97
CA ASP A 97 -12.09 7.81 7.76
C ASP A 97 -13.01 8.15 8.93
N VAL A 98 -12.50 8.33 10.15
CA VAL A 98 -13.34 8.75 11.28
C VAL A 98 -13.94 10.13 11.06
N HIS A 99 -13.17 11.09 10.53
CA HIS A 99 -13.71 12.42 10.22
C HIS A 99 -14.72 12.36 9.07
N ILE A 100 -14.43 11.58 8.03
CA ILE A 100 -15.37 11.39 6.91
C ILE A 100 -16.67 10.71 7.39
N LEU A 101 -16.58 9.71 8.27
CA LEU A 101 -17.74 9.05 8.87
C LEU A 101 -18.52 10.00 9.77
N MET A 102 -17.85 10.85 10.55
CA MET A 102 -18.49 11.87 11.37
C MET A 102 -19.21 12.90 10.50
N ASP A 103 -18.58 13.40 9.44
CA ASP A 103 -19.19 14.34 8.49
C ASP A 103 -20.40 13.70 7.78
N ALA A 104 -20.28 12.43 7.38
CA ALA A 104 -21.39 11.69 6.79
C ALA A 104 -22.57 11.51 7.76
N TYR A 105 -22.30 11.21 9.04
CA TYR A 105 -23.33 11.10 10.07
C TYR A 105 -23.99 12.44 10.38
N VAL A 106 -23.21 13.53 10.46
CA VAL A 106 -23.74 14.89 10.63
C VAL A 106 -24.63 15.26 9.45
N LYS A 107 -24.18 15.00 8.21
CA LYS A 107 -24.96 15.28 7.01
C LYS A 107 -26.26 14.48 6.94
N ALA A 108 -26.20 13.18 7.21
CA ALA A 108 -27.39 12.32 7.25
C ALA A 108 -28.37 12.73 8.35
N GLY A 109 -27.86 13.13 9.53
CA GLY A 109 -28.68 13.65 10.62
C GLY A 109 -29.36 14.98 10.28
N MET A 110 -28.71 15.86 9.50
CA MET A 110 -29.32 17.11 9.03
C MET A 110 -30.37 16.88 7.95
N GLU A 111 -30.17 15.95 7.02
CA GLU A 111 -31.16 15.63 5.97
C GLU A 111 -32.46 15.06 6.58
N LEU A 112 -32.36 14.25 7.63
CA LEU A 112 -33.53 13.76 8.38
C LEU A 112 -34.27 14.89 9.11
N TYR A 113 -33.56 15.92 9.59
CA TYR A 113 -34.16 17.05 10.29
C TYR A 113 -34.87 18.05 9.35
N ILE A 114 -34.49 18.10 8.07
CA ILE A 114 -35.12 18.96 7.06
C ILE A 114 -36.42 18.32 6.55
N ASP A 115 -36.44 17.01 6.30
CA ASP A 115 -37.62 16.29 5.80
C ASP A 115 -38.78 16.26 6.82
N ASP A 116 -38.48 16.19 8.13
CA ASP A 116 -39.51 16.25 9.18
C ASP A 116 -40.14 17.66 9.32
N ASN A 117 -39.38 18.73 9.07
CA ASN A 117 -39.89 20.11 9.15
C ASN A 117 -40.70 20.54 7.90
N GLU A 118 -40.51 19.88 6.75
CA GLU A 118 -41.30 20.14 5.53
C GLU A 118 -42.62 19.36 5.49
N ARG A 119 -42.82 18.37 6.37
CA ARG A 119 -44.08 17.60 6.49
C ARG A 119 -45.09 18.19 7.47
N GLU A 120 -44.67 19.15 8.29
CA GLU A 120 -45.51 19.83 9.29
C GLU A 120 -46.00 21.23 8.85
N ASN A 121 -45.70 21.65 7.61
CA ASN A 121 -46.23 22.89 6.99
C ASN A 121 -47.14 22.56 5.79
#